data_AF-T1KEW3-F1
#
_entry.id   AF-T1KEW3-F1
#
_cell.length_a   1.000
_cell.length_b   1.000
_cell.length_c   1.000
_cell.angle_alpha   90.00
_cell.angle_beta   90.00
_cell.angle_gamma   90.00
#
_symmetry.space_group_name_H-M   'P 1'
#
loop_
_entity.id
_entity.type
_entity.pdbx_description
1 polymer ?
#
loop_
_entity_poly.entity_id
_entity_poly.type
_entity_poly.pdbx_seq_one_letter_code
_entity_poly.pdbx_strand_id
1 'polypeptide(L)'
;MHPSRTSSPKTPSSLRPKLNIQRLRSNDPPSIIDIEIDDEDDTENQSNLNASGTSCSDSDIVLDYPPGESDSITIYKRDLTCLEEGEFLTDTILGFHLKYIHRHLTDPGIAGRTYIFSTFFYVKLTKSRKEDTQLSTNIADRYYNRVKNWTKNLDIFDKDYLIIPINKSYHWFLAIICYPKKVPDHDEILPIEIEKNPTRPCILFMDSLQGANRRYRLAEPIRHFLAKEWEFKKKTKKNFSSHVMPEYYLKVPKQNNHSDCGLYVLQYVESFLRNPGNLLEKVISNSSLDGWFHLSLVANKRRNIKRLINRLKEENGKNNSVKMETDS
;
A
#
# COMPACT_ATOMS: atom_id res chain seq x y z
N MET A 1 -54.80 -27.73 44.95
CA MET A 1 -56.01 -27.72 44.10
C MET A 1 -55.61 -27.19 42.73
N HIS A 2 -55.90 -27.95 41.66
CA HIS A 2 -55.72 -27.59 40.24
C HIS A 2 -56.47 -26.30 39.85
N PRO A 3 -56.06 -25.54 38.79
CA PRO A 3 -56.32 -25.89 37.37
C PRO A 3 -55.21 -25.46 36.36
N SER A 4 -54.86 -26.26 35.33
CA SER A 4 -55.38 -26.31 33.94
C SER A 4 -54.62 -25.43 32.89
N ARG A 5 -53.92 -26.14 31.99
CA ARG A 5 -53.49 -25.90 30.58
C ARG A 5 -53.60 -24.50 29.92
N THR A 6 -52.52 -24.09 29.23
CA THR A 6 -52.48 -23.57 27.82
C THR A 6 -51.03 -23.65 27.27
N SER A 7 -50.75 -24.48 26.26
CA SER A 7 -50.41 -24.16 24.84
C SER A 7 -49.09 -23.41 24.55
N SER A 8 -48.15 -24.09 23.88
CA SER A 8 -47.09 -23.46 23.07
C SER A 8 -46.99 -24.17 21.71
N PRO A 9 -46.97 -23.45 20.57
CA PRO A 9 -46.86 -24.05 19.25
C PRO A 9 -45.41 -24.18 18.75
N LYS A 10 -45.27 -25.14 17.84
CA LYS A 10 -44.15 -25.65 17.04
C LYS A 10 -43.24 -24.58 16.39
N THR A 11 -41.94 -24.86 16.37
CA THR A 11 -40.99 -24.41 15.32
C THR A 11 -40.71 -25.56 14.35
N PRO A 12 -40.80 -25.37 13.02
CA PRO A 12 -40.44 -26.39 12.04
C PRO A 12 -38.93 -26.44 11.75
N SER A 13 -38.48 -27.65 11.48
CA SER A 13 -37.16 -28.03 11.00
C SER A 13 -36.79 -27.41 9.65
N SER A 14 -35.57 -26.90 9.51
CA SER A 14 -34.91 -26.74 8.21
C SER A 14 -33.52 -27.37 8.21
N LEU A 15 -33.46 -28.55 7.56
CA LEU A 15 -32.39 -29.17 6.80
C LEU A 15 -30.98 -28.54 6.91
N ARG A 16 -30.05 -29.27 7.55
CA ARG A 16 -28.60 -29.11 7.32
C ARG A 16 -28.14 -30.18 6.32
N PRO A 17 -27.35 -29.84 5.28
CA PRO A 17 -26.76 -30.85 4.41
C PRO A 17 -25.67 -31.62 5.18
N LYS A 18 -25.75 -32.95 5.15
CA LYS A 18 -24.67 -33.85 5.60
C LYS A 18 -23.57 -33.85 4.53
N LEU A 19 -22.39 -33.33 4.87
CA LEU A 19 -21.18 -33.51 4.05
C LEU A 19 -20.67 -34.95 4.24
N ASN A 20 -20.63 -35.69 3.14
CA ASN A 20 -20.12 -37.04 3.07
C ASN A 20 -18.60 -36.98 2.83
N ILE A 21 -17.79 -37.31 3.85
CA ILE A 21 -16.33 -37.33 3.73
C ILE A 21 -15.91 -38.76 3.35
N GLN A 22 -15.67 -39.01 2.07
CA GLN A 22 -14.85 -40.13 1.63
C GLN A 22 -13.40 -39.66 1.50
N ARG A 23 -12.54 -40.21 2.37
CA ARG A 23 -11.08 -40.11 2.29
C ARG A 23 -10.60 -40.86 1.05
N LEU A 24 -10.02 -40.15 0.09
CA LEU A 24 -9.13 -40.73 -0.91
C LEU A 24 -7.70 -40.29 -0.59
N ARG A 25 -6.82 -41.28 -0.42
CA ARG A 25 -5.36 -41.10 -0.33
C ARG A 25 -4.81 -41.03 -1.75
N SER A 26 -4.14 -39.93 -2.11
CA SER A 26 -3.19 -39.88 -3.22
C SER A 26 -2.14 -38.80 -2.94
N ASN A 27 -0.88 -39.19 -3.07
CA ASN A 27 0.32 -38.37 -2.82
C ASN A 27 0.70 -37.60 -4.09
N ASP A 28 -0.10 -36.63 -4.50
CA ASP A 28 0.29 -35.67 -5.55
C ASP A 28 0.14 -34.24 -5.01
N PRO A 29 1.06 -33.30 -5.34
CA PRO A 29 0.90 -31.90 -4.99
C PRO A 29 -0.33 -31.35 -5.72
N PRO A 30 -1.21 -30.58 -5.07
CA PRO A 30 -2.40 -30.06 -5.72
C PRO A 30 -1.97 -29.12 -6.85
N SER A 31 -2.46 -29.44 -8.05
CA SER A 31 -2.41 -28.59 -9.23
C SER A 31 -3.01 -27.21 -8.89
N ILE A 32 -2.33 -26.18 -9.38
CA ILE A 32 -2.75 -24.78 -9.28
C ILE A 32 -4.12 -24.67 -9.96
N ILE A 33 -5.17 -24.59 -9.16
CA ILE A 33 -6.47 -24.10 -9.62
C ILE A 33 -6.34 -22.60 -9.64
N ASP A 34 -6.10 -22.06 -10.83
CA ASP A 34 -6.33 -20.65 -11.10
C ASP A 34 -7.82 -20.40 -10.86
N ILE A 35 -8.13 -19.77 -9.73
CA ILE A 35 -9.46 -19.22 -9.49
C ILE A 35 -9.54 -18.01 -10.42
N GLU A 36 -10.13 -18.21 -11.59
CA GLU A 36 -10.73 -17.13 -12.36
C GLU A 36 -11.78 -16.48 -11.45
N ILE A 37 -11.40 -15.34 -10.89
CA ILE A 37 -12.39 -14.39 -10.41
C ILE A 37 -12.87 -13.72 -11.69
N ASP A 38 -14.10 -14.05 -12.09
CA ASP A 38 -14.88 -13.19 -12.96
C ASP A 38 -15.00 -11.83 -12.26
N ASP A 39 -14.03 -10.95 -12.53
CA ASP A 39 -14.23 -9.52 -12.38
C ASP A 39 -15.27 -9.17 -13.45
N GLU A 40 -16.56 -9.28 -13.08
CA GLU A 40 -17.65 -8.70 -13.85
C GLU A 40 -17.29 -7.25 -14.18
N ASP A 41 -17.07 -7.05 -15.47
CA ASP A 41 -17.10 -5.82 -16.25
C ASP A 41 -17.30 -4.50 -15.48
N ASP A 42 -16.20 -3.93 -14.99
CA ASP A 42 -16.08 -2.47 -14.81
C ASP A 42 -15.28 -1.87 -15.99
N THR A 43 -15.79 -2.07 -17.21
CA THR A 43 -15.50 -1.13 -18.30
C THR A 43 -16.35 0.12 -18.14
N GLU A 44 -15.95 1.05 -17.26
CA GLU A 44 -16.17 2.51 -17.41
C GLU A 44 -15.66 3.30 -16.19
N ASN A 45 -14.37 3.61 -16.19
CA ASN A 45 -13.87 4.99 -16.00
C ASN A 45 -12.34 4.96 -16.06
N GLN A 46 -11.83 4.73 -17.27
CA GLN A 46 -10.75 5.61 -17.70
C GLN A 46 -11.32 7.02 -17.64
N SER A 47 -10.52 7.95 -17.14
CA SER A 47 -10.69 9.39 -17.31
C SER A 47 -10.94 9.74 -18.78
N ASN A 48 -12.17 9.59 -19.23
CA ASN A 48 -12.84 10.44 -20.20
C ASN A 48 -13.74 11.36 -19.39
N LEU A 49 -13.10 12.26 -18.62
CA LEU A 49 -13.56 13.63 -18.72
C LEU A 49 -13.28 14.01 -20.17
N ASN A 50 -14.26 13.79 -21.04
CA ASN A 50 -14.46 14.73 -22.12
C ASN A 50 -14.42 16.09 -21.45
N ALA A 51 -13.36 16.81 -21.77
CA ALA A 51 -13.38 18.24 -21.91
C ALA A 51 -14.79 18.69 -22.40
N SER A 52 -15.67 19.03 -21.45
CA SER A 52 -16.03 20.44 -21.43
C SER A 52 -14.70 21.13 -21.12
N GLY A 53 -14.05 21.61 -22.17
CA GLY A 53 -12.73 22.20 -22.10
C GLY A 53 -12.76 23.42 -21.21
N THR A 54 -12.63 23.21 -19.91
CA THR A 54 -12.09 24.22 -19.03
C THR A 54 -10.64 23.84 -18.91
N SER A 55 -9.80 24.46 -19.75
CA SER A 55 -8.36 24.42 -19.55
C SER A 55 -8.09 24.70 -18.07
N CYS A 56 -7.44 23.77 -17.35
CA CYS A 56 -6.88 24.11 -16.04
C CYS A 56 -5.85 25.20 -16.30
N SER A 57 -6.24 26.44 -16.03
CA SER A 57 -5.36 27.59 -16.19
C SER A 57 -4.27 27.54 -15.11
N ASP A 58 -3.08 28.08 -15.41
CA ASP A 58 -2.03 28.26 -14.40
C ASP A 58 -2.54 28.98 -13.14
N SER A 59 -3.63 29.75 -13.25
CA SER A 59 -4.27 30.46 -12.13
C SER A 59 -4.93 29.55 -11.08
N ASP A 60 -5.04 28.25 -11.34
CA ASP A 60 -5.60 27.24 -10.43
C ASP A 60 -4.56 26.37 -9.73
N ILE A 61 -3.27 26.55 -10.04
CA ILE A 61 -2.18 25.91 -9.31
C ILE A 61 -2.10 26.52 -7.91
N VAL A 62 -2.10 25.64 -6.90
CA VAL A 62 -1.97 26.01 -5.49
C VAL A 62 -0.54 25.85 -5.03
N LEU A 63 0.11 24.74 -5.41
CA LEU A 63 1.45 24.40 -4.94
C LEU A 63 2.11 23.39 -5.89
N ASP A 64 3.35 23.65 -6.27
CA ASP A 64 4.25 22.62 -6.79
C ASP A 64 5.19 22.17 -5.66
N TYR A 65 5.21 20.85 -5.40
CA TYR A 65 6.03 20.32 -4.31
C TYR A 65 6.80 19.05 -4.70
N PRO A 66 8.14 19.02 -4.52
CA PRO A 66 8.99 20.13 -4.15
C PRO A 66 9.13 21.10 -5.33
N PRO A 67 9.31 22.40 -5.10
CA PRO A 67 9.39 23.38 -6.17
C PRO A 67 10.62 23.13 -7.07
N GLY A 68 10.42 23.11 -8.39
CA GLY A 68 11.50 23.02 -9.37
C GLY A 68 12.15 21.64 -9.53
N GLU A 69 11.66 20.61 -8.84
CA GLU A 69 12.14 19.23 -9.01
C GLU A 69 11.38 18.52 -10.14
N SER A 70 12.06 17.62 -10.88
CA SER A 70 11.48 16.90 -12.03
C SER A 70 10.41 15.87 -11.64
N ASP A 71 10.36 15.51 -10.36
CA ASP A 71 9.35 14.62 -9.76
C ASP A 71 8.43 15.40 -8.79
N SER A 72 8.25 16.70 -9.05
CA SER A 72 7.30 17.54 -8.32
C SER A 72 5.85 17.07 -8.52
N ILE A 73 5.03 17.31 -7.51
CA ILE A 73 3.60 17.07 -7.52
C ILE A 73 2.92 18.44 -7.49
N THR A 74 2.21 18.75 -8.57
CA THR A 74 1.35 19.94 -8.68
C THR A 74 0.02 19.67 -8.01
N ILE A 75 -0.34 20.52 -7.06
CA ILE A 75 -1.64 20.54 -6.38
C ILE A 75 -2.47 21.67 -6.98
N TYR A 76 -3.64 21.34 -7.50
CA TYR A 76 -4.62 22.30 -7.99
C TYR A 76 -5.68 22.58 -6.91
N LYS A 77 -6.41 23.69 -7.04
CA LYS A 77 -7.53 24.03 -6.13
C LYS A 77 -8.53 22.87 -5.98
N ARG A 78 -8.85 22.18 -7.09
CA ARG A 78 -9.76 21.03 -7.12
C ARG A 78 -9.28 19.83 -6.30
N ASP A 79 -7.97 19.66 -6.11
CA ASP A 79 -7.43 18.54 -5.35
C ASP A 79 -7.65 18.73 -3.84
N LEU A 80 -7.89 19.97 -3.38
CA LEU A 80 -8.11 20.28 -1.97
C LEU A 80 -9.46 19.80 -1.44
N THR A 81 -10.45 19.58 -2.32
CA THR A 81 -11.78 19.07 -1.95
C THR A 81 -11.68 17.74 -1.20
N CYS A 82 -10.70 16.90 -1.57
CA CYS A 82 -10.51 15.59 -0.93
C CYS A 82 -10.08 15.68 0.54
N LEU A 83 -9.70 16.87 1.02
CA LEU A 83 -9.37 17.15 2.41
C LEU A 83 -10.58 17.63 3.24
N GLU A 84 -11.78 17.73 2.66
CA GLU A 84 -13.01 17.92 3.43
C GLU A 84 -13.40 16.66 4.20
N GLU A 85 -14.21 16.82 5.25
CA GLU A 85 -14.74 15.70 6.02
C GLU A 85 -15.60 14.79 5.13
N GLY A 86 -15.46 13.47 5.29
CA GLY A 86 -16.21 12.50 4.48
C GLY A 86 -15.60 12.17 3.12
N GLU A 87 -14.61 12.93 2.62
CA GLU A 87 -14.03 12.72 1.29
C GLU A 87 -12.83 11.74 1.29
N PHE A 88 -12.70 10.91 0.25
CA PHE A 88 -11.55 10.02 0.09
C PHE A 88 -10.32 10.81 -0.36
N LEU A 89 -9.15 10.56 0.23
CA LEU A 89 -7.92 11.16 -0.29
C LEU A 89 -7.63 10.70 -1.71
N THR A 90 -7.19 11.65 -2.54
CA THR A 90 -6.73 11.40 -3.91
C THR A 90 -5.24 11.07 -3.95
N ASP A 91 -4.79 10.46 -5.04
CA ASP A 91 -3.37 10.18 -5.32
C ASP A 91 -2.48 11.42 -5.16
N THR A 92 -2.94 12.59 -5.64
CA THR A 92 -2.19 13.86 -5.58
C THR A 92 -1.87 14.24 -4.14
N ILE A 93 -2.88 14.26 -3.26
CA ILE A 93 -2.71 14.68 -1.87
C ILE A 93 -1.98 13.62 -1.03
N LEU A 94 -2.24 12.34 -1.27
CA LEU A 94 -1.52 11.25 -0.62
C LEU A 94 -0.03 11.28 -1.01
N GLY A 95 0.27 11.36 -2.30
CA GLY A 95 1.63 11.41 -2.85
C GLY A 95 2.41 12.64 -2.36
N PHE A 96 1.78 13.81 -2.38
CA PHE A 96 2.35 15.04 -1.80
C PHE A 96 2.76 14.83 -0.34
N HIS A 97 1.84 14.34 0.50
CA HIS A 97 2.11 14.26 1.92
C HIS A 97 3.12 13.16 2.27
N LEU A 98 3.13 12.04 1.54
CA LEU A 98 4.16 11.02 1.66
C LEU A 98 5.56 11.58 1.35
N LYS A 99 5.67 12.38 0.28
CA LYS A 99 6.94 13.04 -0.04
C LYS A 99 7.35 14.02 1.06
N TYR A 100 6.40 14.78 1.62
CA TYR A 100 6.67 15.65 2.76
C TYR A 100 7.17 14.88 4.00
N ILE A 101 6.52 13.76 4.34
CA ILE A 101 6.94 12.90 5.46
C ILE A 101 8.39 12.43 5.25
N HIS A 102 8.71 11.91 4.06
CA HIS A 102 10.04 11.40 3.75
C HIS A 102 11.13 12.47 3.85
N ARG A 103 10.85 13.68 3.36
CA ARG A 103 11.84 14.77 3.30
C ARG A 103 12.01 15.53 4.62
N HIS A 104 10.95 15.69 5.40
CA HIS A 104 10.97 16.64 6.52
C HIS A 104 10.57 16.04 7.87
N LEU A 105 9.88 14.90 7.90
CA LEU A 105 9.41 14.29 9.15
C LEU A 105 10.17 13.00 9.48
N THR A 106 11.11 12.60 8.62
CA THR A 106 11.90 11.38 8.78
C THR A 106 13.34 11.75 9.07
N ASP A 107 13.96 11.04 10.03
CA ASP A 107 15.39 11.15 10.29
C ASP A 107 16.20 10.94 8.99
N PRO A 108 17.20 11.77 8.67
CA PRO A 108 17.95 11.65 7.41
C PRO A 108 18.58 10.26 7.19
N GLY A 109 19.03 9.58 8.24
CA GLY A 109 19.59 8.23 8.17
C GLY A 109 18.54 7.15 7.86
N ILE A 110 17.31 7.33 8.31
CA ILE A 110 16.17 6.48 7.93
C ILE A 110 15.70 6.83 6.52
N ALA A 111 15.60 8.12 6.18
CA ALA A 111 15.16 8.59 4.87
C ALA A 111 16.08 8.09 3.74
N GLY A 112 17.40 8.13 3.95
CA GLY A 112 18.39 7.62 2.99
C GLY A 112 18.28 6.11 2.70
N ARG A 113 17.77 5.34 3.67
CA ARG A 113 17.51 3.89 3.56
C ARG A 113 16.06 3.55 3.20
N THR A 114 15.24 4.55 2.92
CA THR A 114 13.82 4.38 2.56
C THR A 114 13.58 4.82 1.13
N TYR A 115 12.76 4.08 0.40
CA TYR A 115 12.17 4.53 -0.86
C TYR A 115 10.64 4.42 -0.79
N ILE A 116 9.95 5.46 -1.23
CA ILE A 116 8.48 5.49 -1.28
C ILE A 116 8.07 5.44 -2.76
N PHE A 117 7.38 4.37 -3.14
CA PHE A 117 6.80 4.25 -4.47
C PHE A 117 5.63 5.23 -4.64
N SER A 118 5.41 5.67 -5.88
CA SER A 118 4.19 6.41 -6.20
C SER A 118 2.95 5.53 -6.00
N THR A 119 1.82 6.17 -5.76
CA THR A 119 0.53 5.52 -5.52
C THR A 119 0.04 4.66 -6.69
N PHE A 120 0.56 4.92 -7.89
CA PHE A 120 0.25 4.18 -9.11
C PHE A 120 1.03 2.87 -9.27
N PHE A 121 2.11 2.67 -8.50
CA PHE A 121 3.02 1.54 -8.69
C PHE A 121 2.30 0.19 -8.59
N TYR A 122 1.61 -0.07 -7.48
CA TYR A 122 0.99 -1.37 -7.25
C TYR A 122 -0.18 -1.62 -8.21
N VAL A 123 -1.01 -0.60 -8.48
CA VAL A 123 -2.09 -0.68 -9.46
C VAL A 123 -1.54 -1.05 -10.84
N LYS A 124 -0.43 -0.42 -11.26
CA LYS A 124 0.22 -0.73 -12.53
C LYS A 124 0.83 -2.12 -12.55
N LEU A 125 1.46 -2.53 -11.45
CA LEU A 125 2.03 -3.86 -11.26
C LEU A 125 0.96 -4.93 -11.47
N THR A 126 -0.21 -4.79 -10.86
CA THR A 126 -1.27 -5.82 -10.89
C THR A 126 -2.29 -5.67 -12.00
N LYS A 127 -2.19 -4.65 -12.87
CA LYS A 127 -3.16 -4.44 -13.96
C LYS A 127 -3.10 -5.60 -14.96
N SER A 128 -4.18 -6.37 -15.06
CA SER A 128 -4.33 -7.43 -16.07
C SER A 128 -4.55 -6.81 -17.47
N ARG A 129 -3.95 -7.39 -18.51
CA ARG A 129 -4.22 -7.06 -19.92
C ARG A 129 -4.61 -8.32 -20.68
N LYS A 130 -5.53 -8.21 -21.65
CA LYS A 130 -5.92 -9.31 -22.55
C LYS A 130 -4.73 -9.88 -23.36
N GLU A 131 -3.69 -9.07 -23.60
CA GLU A 131 -2.46 -9.45 -24.31
C GLU A 131 -1.50 -10.30 -23.45
N ASP A 132 -1.60 -10.20 -22.11
CA ASP A 132 -0.75 -10.96 -21.18
C ASP A 132 -1.04 -12.46 -21.24
N THR A 133 -2.19 -12.86 -21.79
CA THR A 133 -2.64 -14.24 -21.96
C THR A 133 -2.16 -14.87 -23.28
N GLN A 134 -1.73 -14.06 -24.26
CA GLN A 134 -1.39 -14.54 -25.61
C GLN A 134 0.11 -14.78 -25.84
N LEU A 135 1.00 -14.10 -25.10
CA LEU A 135 2.42 -14.42 -25.09
C LEU A 135 2.75 -15.29 -23.88
N SER A 136 3.35 -16.46 -24.13
CA SER A 136 3.83 -17.47 -23.16
C SER A 136 4.96 -16.99 -22.21
N THR A 137 4.97 -15.70 -21.87
CA THR A 137 5.92 -15.12 -20.92
C THR A 137 5.58 -15.55 -19.49
N ASN A 138 6.61 -15.88 -18.71
CA ASN A 138 6.49 -16.20 -17.30
C ASN A 138 5.74 -15.08 -16.56
N ILE A 139 4.84 -15.42 -15.63
CA ILE A 139 4.06 -14.48 -14.83
C ILE A 139 4.92 -13.37 -14.20
N ALA A 140 6.14 -13.72 -13.77
CA ALA A 140 7.07 -12.76 -13.19
C ALA A 140 7.51 -11.67 -14.19
N ASP A 141 7.75 -12.05 -15.45
CA ASP A 141 8.11 -11.10 -16.50
C ASP A 141 6.94 -10.16 -16.82
N ARG A 142 5.70 -10.64 -16.76
CA ARG A 142 4.51 -9.79 -16.97
C ARG A 142 4.40 -8.72 -15.90
N TYR A 143 4.50 -9.10 -14.62
CA TYR A 143 4.52 -8.16 -13.50
C TYR A 143 5.64 -7.12 -13.66
N TYR A 144 6.87 -7.59 -13.88
CA TYR A 144 8.04 -6.73 -13.98
C TYR A 144 7.98 -5.75 -15.15
N ASN A 145 7.61 -6.21 -16.34
CA ASN A 145 7.59 -5.36 -17.54
C ASN A 145 6.63 -4.18 -17.44
N ARG A 146 5.58 -4.27 -16.63
CA ARG A 146 4.63 -3.17 -16.41
C ARG A 146 5.24 -2.01 -15.63
N VAL A 147 6.25 -2.28 -14.79
CA VAL A 147 6.78 -1.30 -13.80
C VAL A 147 8.30 -1.14 -13.79
N LYS A 148 9.07 -1.88 -14.61
CA LYS A 148 10.55 -1.83 -14.66
C LYS A 148 11.18 -0.43 -14.77
N ASN A 149 10.43 0.56 -15.26
CA ASN A 149 10.92 1.93 -15.39
C ASN A 149 10.88 2.72 -14.06
N TRP A 150 10.08 2.31 -13.07
CA TRP A 150 10.03 2.97 -11.75
C TRP A 150 11.40 2.98 -11.06
N THR A 151 12.19 1.94 -11.30
CA THR A 151 13.48 1.66 -10.66
C THR A 151 14.64 1.79 -11.64
N LYS A 152 14.44 2.34 -12.85
CA LYS A 152 15.47 2.39 -13.91
C LYS A 152 16.81 2.92 -13.40
N ASN A 153 16.77 4.04 -12.67
CA ASN A 153 17.96 4.75 -12.15
C ASN A 153 18.13 4.58 -10.62
N LEU A 154 17.52 3.55 -10.03
CA LEU A 154 17.56 3.30 -8.59
C LEU A 154 17.88 1.82 -8.33
N ASP A 155 18.76 1.55 -7.37
CA ASP A 155 18.90 0.20 -6.82
C ASP A 155 18.08 0.12 -5.52
N ILE A 156 16.89 -0.49 -5.61
CA ILE A 156 15.99 -0.62 -4.46
C ILE A 156 16.53 -1.59 -3.39
N PHE A 157 17.54 -2.39 -3.70
CA PHE A 157 18.16 -3.30 -2.73
C PHE A 157 19.16 -2.60 -1.83
N ASP A 158 19.57 -1.36 -2.14
CA ASP A 158 20.33 -0.53 -1.21
C ASP A 158 19.45 0.19 -0.18
N LYS A 159 18.14 -0.12 -0.18
CA LYS A 159 17.16 0.39 0.79
C LYS A 159 16.79 -0.70 1.78
N ASP A 160 16.60 -0.28 3.03
CA ASP A 160 16.05 -1.14 4.08
C ASP A 160 14.52 -1.17 4.02
N TYR A 161 13.88 -0.08 3.58
CA TYR A 161 12.42 0.02 3.55
C TYR A 161 11.92 0.49 2.20
N LEU A 162 10.97 -0.25 1.63
CA LEU A 162 10.23 0.15 0.44
C LEU A 162 8.76 0.31 0.81
N ILE A 163 8.25 1.55 0.72
CA ILE A 163 6.88 1.90 1.09
C ILE A 163 6.02 1.91 -0.17
N ILE A 164 4.95 1.13 -0.17
CA ILE A 164 4.02 0.99 -1.30
C ILE A 164 2.61 1.31 -0.81
N PRO A 165 2.10 2.53 -1.05
CA PRO A 165 0.68 2.82 -0.92
C PRO A 165 -0.10 1.98 -1.96
N ILE A 166 -1.19 1.35 -1.53
CA ILE A 166 -2.03 0.52 -2.39
C ILE A 166 -3.45 1.07 -2.35
N ASN A 167 -4.00 1.35 -3.54
CA ASN A 167 -5.42 1.62 -3.71
C ASN A 167 -6.06 0.44 -4.44
N LYS A 168 -7.12 -0.13 -3.85
CA LYS A 168 -7.97 -1.09 -4.52
C LYS A 168 -9.42 -0.75 -4.23
N SER A 169 -10.23 -0.57 -5.27
CA SER A 169 -11.67 -0.29 -5.15
C SER A 169 -11.95 0.88 -4.17
N TYR A 170 -11.26 2.00 -4.36
CA TYR A 170 -11.36 3.22 -3.53
C TYR A 170 -10.90 3.05 -2.07
N HIS A 171 -10.21 1.96 -1.75
CA HIS A 171 -9.68 1.70 -0.41
C HIS A 171 -8.16 1.78 -0.40
N TRP A 172 -7.63 2.70 0.41
CA TRP A 172 -6.21 2.87 0.67
C TRP A 172 -5.74 1.96 1.81
N PHE A 173 -4.69 1.20 1.54
CA PHE A 173 -3.94 0.48 2.57
C PHE A 173 -2.45 0.48 2.21
N LEU A 174 -1.62 -0.06 3.09
CA LEU A 174 -0.17 0.09 2.99
C LEU A 174 0.54 -1.26 2.96
N ALA A 175 1.50 -1.39 2.05
CA ALA A 175 2.54 -2.40 2.12
C ALA A 175 3.91 -1.76 2.42
N ILE A 176 4.70 -2.41 3.27
CA ILE A 176 6.10 -2.03 3.53
C ILE A 176 6.98 -3.27 3.36
N ILE A 177 7.90 -3.23 2.40
CA ILE A 177 8.93 -4.26 2.22
C ILE A 177 10.11 -3.90 3.11
N CYS A 178 10.51 -4.81 3.98
CA CYS A 178 11.64 -4.63 4.89
C CYS A 178 12.81 -5.50 4.45
N TYR A 179 14.01 -4.92 4.46
CA TYR A 179 15.31 -5.54 4.18
C TYR A 179 15.34 -6.48 2.96
N PRO A 180 14.91 -6.05 1.76
CA PRO A 180 14.83 -6.92 0.59
C PRO A 180 16.17 -7.55 0.18
N LYS A 181 17.30 -6.88 0.44
CA LYS A 181 18.65 -7.40 0.16
C LYS A 181 19.06 -8.59 1.05
N LYS A 182 18.45 -8.73 2.23
CA LYS A 182 18.79 -9.77 3.21
C LYS A 182 18.10 -11.11 2.94
N VAL A 183 17.35 -11.24 1.85
CA VAL A 183 16.86 -12.55 1.39
C VAL A 183 18.07 -13.45 1.14
N PRO A 184 18.10 -14.71 1.62
CA PRO A 184 19.21 -15.64 1.37
C PRO A 184 19.45 -15.90 -0.13
N ASP A 185 20.64 -16.38 -0.49
CA ASP A 185 20.99 -16.70 -1.89
C ASP A 185 20.39 -18.03 -2.37
N HIS A 186 20.13 -18.97 -1.46
CA HIS A 186 19.53 -20.27 -1.75
C HIS A 186 18.32 -20.53 -0.85
N ASP A 187 17.50 -21.54 -1.19
CA ASP A 187 16.44 -22.08 -0.31
C ASP A 187 17.06 -22.82 0.90
N GLU A 188 18.11 -22.26 1.50
CA GLU A 188 18.56 -22.67 2.82
C GLU A 188 17.41 -22.43 3.78
N ILE A 189 17.04 -23.48 4.52
CA ILE A 189 16.09 -23.41 5.62
C ILE A 189 16.51 -22.23 6.48
N LEU A 190 15.67 -21.19 6.59
CA LEU A 190 15.97 -20.09 7.50
C LEU A 190 16.18 -20.69 8.89
N PRO A 191 17.37 -20.59 9.51
CA PRO A 191 17.54 -20.99 10.89
C PRO A 191 16.51 -20.24 11.74
N ILE A 192 15.99 -20.88 12.79
CA ILE A 192 15.03 -20.28 13.75
C ILE A 192 15.52 -18.91 14.27
N GLU A 193 16.84 -18.71 14.30
CA GLU A 193 17.50 -17.45 14.66
C GLU A 193 17.15 -16.28 13.73
N ILE A 194 16.87 -16.54 12.44
CA ILE A 194 16.43 -15.50 11.49
C ILE A 194 14.97 -15.10 11.75
N GLU A 195 14.10 -16.01 12.20
CA GLU A 195 12.72 -15.65 12.54
C GLU A 195 12.64 -14.61 13.66
N LYS A 196 13.61 -14.65 14.59
CA LYS A 196 13.72 -13.72 15.71
C LYS A 196 14.54 -12.46 15.40
N ASN A 197 15.11 -12.34 14.20
CA ASN A 197 15.93 -11.18 13.83
C ASN A 197 15.04 -9.98 13.42
N PRO A 198 15.06 -8.84 14.16
CA PRO A 198 14.27 -7.63 13.83
C PRO A 198 14.59 -7.03 12.47
N THR A 199 15.68 -7.45 11.85
CA THR A 199 16.11 -6.98 10.53
C THR A 199 15.94 -8.02 9.41
N ARG A 200 15.06 -9.01 9.60
CA ARG A 200 14.78 -10.03 8.58
C ARG A 200 13.96 -9.47 7.41
N PRO A 201 14.07 -10.07 6.21
CA PRO A 201 13.21 -9.74 5.08
C PRO A 201 11.74 -10.07 5.38
N CYS A 202 10.84 -9.13 5.12
CA CYS A 202 9.40 -9.38 5.20
C CYS A 202 8.58 -8.33 4.44
N ILE A 203 7.29 -8.60 4.26
CA ILE A 203 6.32 -7.64 3.72
C ILE A 203 5.26 -7.38 4.78
N LEU A 204 5.14 -6.15 5.25
CA LEU A 204 4.13 -5.75 6.23
C LEU A 204 2.93 -5.16 5.50
N PHE A 205 1.73 -5.61 5.82
CA PHE A 205 0.47 -5.04 5.36
C PHE A 205 -0.26 -4.38 6.53
N MET A 206 -0.66 -3.12 6.33
CA MET A 206 -1.41 -2.33 7.31
C MET A 206 -2.68 -1.80 6.65
N ASP A 207 -3.82 -2.15 7.23
CA ASP A 207 -5.14 -1.79 6.73
C ASP A 207 -5.98 -1.24 7.89
N SER A 208 -6.57 -0.05 7.74
CA SER A 208 -7.44 0.58 8.73
C SER A 208 -8.86 0.02 8.75
N LEU A 209 -9.33 -0.60 7.66
CA LEU A 209 -10.64 -1.24 7.61
C LEU A 209 -10.61 -2.62 8.27
N GLN A 210 -11.78 -3.04 8.78
CA GLN A 210 -12.00 -4.41 9.22
C GLN A 210 -12.33 -5.30 8.03
N GLY A 211 -11.82 -6.53 8.02
CA GLY A 211 -12.40 -7.61 7.23
C GLY A 211 -12.18 -7.57 5.71
N ALA A 212 -11.48 -6.56 5.16
CA ALA A 212 -11.14 -6.51 3.73
C ALA A 212 -10.05 -7.54 3.39
N ASN A 213 -10.49 -8.79 3.19
CA ASN A 213 -9.85 -9.81 2.36
C ASN A 213 -8.38 -10.14 2.62
N ARG A 214 -8.17 -11.01 3.62
CA ARG A 214 -7.01 -11.94 3.69
C ARG A 214 -6.94 -12.94 2.51
N ARG A 215 -7.74 -12.73 1.45
CA ARG A 215 -7.86 -13.61 0.28
C ARG A 215 -7.06 -13.14 -0.93
N TYR A 216 -6.58 -11.89 -0.94
CA TYR A 216 -5.78 -11.40 -2.05
C TYR A 216 -4.32 -11.85 -1.87
N ARG A 217 -3.74 -12.45 -2.90
CA ARG A 217 -2.30 -12.77 -2.96
C ARG A 217 -1.49 -11.50 -3.19
N LEU A 218 -1.57 -10.53 -2.27
CA LEU A 218 -1.00 -9.18 -2.43
C LEU A 218 0.53 -9.18 -2.52
N ALA A 219 1.16 -10.13 -1.81
CA ALA A 219 2.61 -10.24 -1.76
C ALA A 219 3.20 -10.91 -3.00
N GLU A 220 2.44 -11.72 -3.73
CA GLU A 220 2.94 -12.49 -4.87
C GLU A 220 3.43 -11.59 -6.03
N PRO A 221 2.65 -10.59 -6.50
CA PRO A 221 3.13 -9.63 -7.49
C PRO A 221 4.39 -8.88 -7.04
N ILE A 222 4.47 -8.51 -5.76
CA ILE A 222 5.62 -7.82 -5.18
C ILE A 222 6.86 -8.70 -5.21
N ARG A 223 6.75 -9.96 -4.77
CA ARG A 223 7.84 -10.94 -4.79
C ARG A 223 8.35 -11.20 -6.21
N HIS A 224 7.45 -11.35 -7.18
CA HIS A 224 7.82 -11.49 -8.58
C HIS A 224 8.57 -10.27 -9.11
N PHE A 225 8.09 -9.07 -8.79
CA PHE A 225 8.78 -7.83 -9.12
C PHE A 225 10.19 -7.79 -8.51
N LEU A 226 10.33 -8.08 -7.22
CA LEU A 226 11.64 -8.09 -6.54
C LEU A 226 12.60 -9.12 -7.16
N ALA A 227 12.14 -10.33 -7.47
CA ALA A 227 12.97 -11.36 -8.10
C ALA A 227 13.53 -10.90 -9.46
N LYS A 228 12.68 -10.27 -10.28
CA LYS A 228 13.07 -9.78 -11.60
C LYS A 228 13.91 -8.51 -11.56
N GLU A 229 13.62 -7.61 -10.63
CA GLU A 229 14.46 -6.44 -10.38
C GLU A 229 15.85 -6.88 -9.89
N TRP A 230 15.94 -7.88 -9.01
CA TRP A 230 17.21 -8.44 -8.56
C TRP A 230 18.00 -9.05 -9.72
N GLU A 231 17.35 -9.90 -10.52
CA GLU A 231 17.94 -10.49 -11.73
C GLU A 231 18.49 -9.41 -12.68
N PHE A 232 17.71 -8.35 -12.89
CA PHE A 232 18.09 -7.25 -13.76
C PHE A 232 19.27 -6.44 -13.22
N LYS A 233 19.26 -6.06 -11.93
CA LYS A 233 20.26 -5.18 -11.31
C LYS A 233 21.53 -5.92 -10.89
N LYS A 234 21.39 -7.10 -10.29
CA LYS A 234 22.48 -7.85 -9.67
C LYS A 234 23.04 -8.97 -10.55
N LYS A 235 22.41 -9.25 -11.71
CA LYS A 235 22.84 -10.28 -12.68
C LYS A 235 22.94 -11.70 -12.09
N THR A 236 22.25 -11.93 -10.98
CA THR A 236 22.13 -13.21 -10.28
C THR A 236 20.66 -13.44 -9.96
N LYS A 237 20.28 -14.66 -9.56
CA LYS A 237 18.88 -14.95 -9.18
C LYS A 237 18.77 -15.05 -7.66
N LYS A 238 17.67 -14.52 -7.13
CA LYS A 238 17.22 -14.73 -5.75
C LYS A 238 15.78 -15.21 -5.77
N ASN A 239 15.46 -16.14 -4.86
CA ASN A 239 14.10 -16.60 -4.67
C ASN A 239 13.42 -15.76 -3.58
N PHE A 240 12.49 -14.88 -3.96
CA PHE A 240 11.69 -14.12 -3.01
C PHE A 240 10.42 -14.91 -2.68
N SER A 241 10.54 -16.05 -2.00
CA SER A 241 9.39 -16.89 -1.63
C SER A 241 8.70 -16.41 -0.34
N SER A 242 7.49 -16.91 -0.07
CA SER A 242 6.80 -16.66 1.21
C SER A 242 7.53 -17.24 2.41
N HIS A 243 8.40 -18.24 2.21
CA HIS A 243 9.22 -18.81 3.29
C HIS A 243 10.33 -17.85 3.71
N VAL A 244 11.07 -17.28 2.75
CA VAL A 244 12.24 -16.42 3.04
C VAL A 244 11.91 -14.93 3.19
N MET A 245 10.78 -14.50 2.63
CA MET A 245 10.23 -13.15 2.79
C MET A 245 8.74 -13.24 3.11
N PRO A 246 8.36 -13.66 4.33
CA PRO A 246 6.96 -13.81 4.73
C PRO A 246 6.22 -12.46 4.78
N GLU A 247 4.91 -12.52 4.60
CA GLU A 247 3.99 -11.40 4.77
C GLU A 247 3.29 -11.39 6.13
N TYR A 248 3.09 -10.20 6.70
CA TYR A 248 2.41 -10.00 7.97
C TYR A 248 1.27 -8.99 7.82
N TYR A 249 0.06 -9.39 8.18
CA TYR A 249 -1.10 -8.50 8.25
C TYR A 249 -1.23 -7.97 9.67
N LEU A 250 -0.83 -6.72 9.87
CA LEU A 250 -0.66 -6.16 11.21
C LEU A 250 -2.00 -5.72 11.83
N LYS A 251 -2.12 -5.95 13.14
CA LYS A 251 -3.23 -5.43 13.96
C LYS A 251 -2.94 -3.97 14.34
N VAL A 252 -3.22 -3.06 13.40
CA VAL A 252 -3.00 -1.60 13.53
C VAL A 252 -4.27 -0.87 13.99
N PRO A 253 -4.16 0.38 14.50
CA PRO A 253 -5.32 1.20 14.84
C PRO A 253 -6.33 1.28 13.70
N LYS A 254 -7.62 1.08 13.99
CA LYS A 254 -8.67 0.95 12.98
C LYS A 254 -9.47 2.23 12.82
N GLN A 255 -9.94 2.48 11.60
CA GLN A 255 -10.87 3.57 11.33
C GLN A 255 -12.29 3.20 11.77
N ASN A 256 -13.06 4.23 12.12
CA ASN A 256 -14.48 4.11 12.50
C ASN A 256 -15.42 4.75 11.46
N ASN A 257 -14.90 5.14 10.30
CA ASN A 257 -15.66 5.70 9.17
C ASN A 257 -15.22 5.03 7.85
N HIS A 258 -15.76 5.48 6.72
CA HIS A 258 -15.53 4.85 5.41
C HIS A 258 -14.50 5.56 4.52
N SER A 259 -14.09 6.79 4.84
CA SER A 259 -13.32 7.65 3.92
C SER A 259 -11.90 8.01 4.38
N ASP A 260 -11.55 7.74 5.63
CA ASP A 260 -10.24 8.13 6.19
C ASP A 260 -9.09 7.15 5.91
N CYS A 261 -9.29 6.10 5.12
CA CYS A 261 -8.28 5.07 4.88
C CYS A 261 -6.95 5.65 4.37
N GLY A 262 -7.01 6.69 3.52
CA GLY A 262 -5.83 7.43 3.07
C GLY A 262 -5.10 8.16 4.21
N LEU A 263 -5.81 8.75 5.17
CA LEU A 263 -5.20 9.42 6.34
C LEU A 263 -4.51 8.41 7.26
N TYR A 264 -5.08 7.21 7.40
CA TYR A 264 -4.45 6.12 8.14
C TYR A 264 -3.18 5.66 7.45
N VAL A 265 -3.15 5.52 6.12
CA VAL A 265 -1.91 5.22 5.37
C VAL A 265 -0.83 6.27 5.66
N LEU A 266 -1.17 7.56 5.62
CA LEU A 266 -0.22 8.63 5.96
C LEU A 266 0.29 8.51 7.41
N GLN A 267 -0.60 8.23 8.37
CA GLN A 267 -0.22 8.07 9.76
C GLN A 267 0.63 6.82 10.00
N TYR A 268 0.36 5.71 9.31
CA TYR A 268 1.17 4.49 9.38
C TYR A 268 2.59 4.74 8.90
N VAL A 269 2.75 5.42 7.75
CA VAL A 269 4.07 5.77 7.21
C VAL A 269 4.82 6.68 8.18
N GLU A 270 4.18 7.75 8.66
CA GLU A 270 4.79 8.69 9.60
C GLU A 270 5.21 8.00 10.91
N SER A 271 4.37 7.11 11.45
CA SER A 271 4.65 6.40 12.70
C SER A 271 5.73 5.34 12.53
N PHE A 272 5.75 4.63 11.40
CA PHE A 272 6.77 3.65 11.06
C PHE A 272 8.14 4.32 10.92
N LEU A 273 8.24 5.39 10.13
CA LEU A 273 9.51 6.05 9.84
C LEU A 273 10.12 6.78 11.05
N ARG A 274 9.34 7.02 12.12
CA ARG A 274 9.87 7.53 13.39
C ARG A 274 10.75 6.52 14.12
N ASN A 275 10.38 5.24 14.10
CA ASN A 275 11.18 4.16 14.71
C ASN A 275 10.83 2.79 14.07
N PRO A 276 11.39 2.48 12.89
CA PRO A 276 11.12 1.23 12.19
C PRO A 276 11.49 -0.01 13.03
N GLY A 277 12.61 0.06 13.76
CA GLY A 277 13.11 -1.04 14.58
C GLY A 277 12.11 -1.48 15.65
N ASN A 278 11.51 -0.53 16.37
CA ASN A 278 10.51 -0.85 17.40
C ASN A 278 9.26 -1.53 16.81
N LEU A 279 8.83 -1.12 15.61
CA LEU A 279 7.72 -1.80 14.94
C LEU A 279 8.09 -3.25 14.64
N LEU A 280 9.27 -3.47 14.06
CA LEU A 280 9.71 -4.79 13.62
C LEU A 280 9.90 -5.76 14.78
N GLU A 281 10.40 -5.29 15.93
CA GLU A 281 10.44 -6.06 17.17
C GLU A 281 9.03 -6.48 17.64
N LYS A 282 8.04 -5.59 17.53
CA LYS A 282 6.64 -5.90 17.85
C LYS A 282 6.04 -6.92 16.87
N VAL A 283 6.38 -6.83 15.58
CA VAL A 283 5.96 -7.83 14.58
C VAL A 283 6.51 -9.21 14.91
N ILE A 284 7.79 -9.30 15.28
CA ILE A 284 8.45 -10.57 15.62
C ILE A 284 7.90 -11.17 16.91
N SER A 285 7.66 -10.35 17.92
CA SER A 285 7.02 -10.79 19.16
C SER A 285 5.52 -11.06 19.03
N ASN A 286 4.94 -10.89 17.83
CA ASN A 286 3.51 -11.00 17.54
C ASN A 286 2.64 -10.13 18.48
N SER A 287 3.16 -8.96 18.83
CA SER A 287 2.50 -7.99 19.70
C SER A 287 1.45 -7.19 18.93
N SER A 288 0.36 -6.82 19.59
CA SER A 288 -0.62 -5.90 19.01
C SER A 288 -0.02 -4.50 18.84
N LEU A 289 -0.46 -3.79 17.80
CA LEU A 289 -0.18 -2.37 17.59
C LEU A 289 -1.40 -1.52 17.94
N ASP A 290 -2.31 -2.04 18.76
CA ASP A 290 -3.37 -1.24 19.36
C ASP A 290 -2.76 -0.07 20.14
N GLY A 291 -3.27 1.14 19.89
CA GLY A 291 -2.71 2.36 20.49
C GLY A 291 -1.31 2.74 19.98
N TRP A 292 -0.85 2.21 18.83
CA TRP A 292 0.45 2.58 18.24
C TRP A 292 0.60 4.09 18.04
N PHE A 293 -0.51 4.79 17.82
CA PHE A 293 -0.58 6.24 17.87
C PHE A 293 -1.95 6.68 18.39
N HIS A 294 -2.03 7.90 18.92
CA HIS A 294 -3.28 8.48 19.36
C HIS A 294 -4.17 8.84 18.16
N LEU A 295 -5.45 8.45 18.18
CA LEU A 295 -6.38 8.64 17.05
C LEU A 295 -6.61 10.12 16.69
N SER A 296 -6.38 11.04 17.64
CA SER A 296 -6.43 12.48 17.34
C SER A 296 -5.41 12.92 16.28
N LEU A 297 -4.30 12.18 16.09
CA LEU A 297 -3.36 12.48 15.02
C LEU A 297 -4.00 12.31 13.64
N VAL A 298 -4.84 11.28 13.48
CA VAL A 298 -5.61 11.05 12.24
C VAL A 298 -6.77 12.03 12.13
N ALA A 299 -7.55 12.20 13.20
CA ALA A 299 -8.69 13.11 13.22
C ALA A 299 -8.31 14.56 12.85
N ASN A 300 -7.10 15.00 13.21
CA ASN A 300 -6.60 16.33 12.88
C ASN A 300 -5.87 16.39 11.53
N LYS A 301 -5.62 15.26 10.87
CA LYS A 301 -4.68 15.19 9.75
C LYS A 301 -5.17 15.95 8.53
N ARG A 302 -6.47 15.92 8.19
CA ARG A 302 -7.06 16.73 7.10
C ARG A 302 -6.72 18.21 7.27
N ARG A 303 -7.02 18.76 8.45
CA ARG A 303 -6.71 20.16 8.82
C ARG A 303 -5.21 20.45 8.79
N ASN A 304 -4.38 19.53 9.27
CA ASN A 304 -2.94 19.70 9.27
C ASN A 304 -2.36 19.72 7.86
N ILE A 305 -2.86 18.89 6.95
CA ILE A 305 -2.45 18.89 5.54
C ILE A 305 -2.86 20.20 4.86
N LYS A 306 -4.11 20.69 5.07
CA LYS A 306 -4.53 22.00 4.53
C LYS A 306 -3.62 23.14 4.98
N ARG A 307 -3.30 23.19 6.29
CA ARG A 307 -2.39 24.19 6.86
C ARG A 307 -0.98 24.08 6.29
N LEU A 308 -0.49 22.85 6.10
CA LEU A 308 0.80 22.59 5.48
C LEU A 308 0.87 23.12 4.05
N ILE A 309 -0.13 22.81 3.22
CA ILE A 309 -0.20 23.27 1.82
C ILE A 309 -0.18 24.81 1.76
N ASN A 310 -1.00 25.47 2.59
CA ASN A 310 -1.04 26.93 2.65
C ASN A 310 0.31 27.54 3.06
N ARG A 311 0.96 26.97 4.09
CA ARG A 311 2.27 27.43 4.53
C ARG A 311 3.33 27.28 3.43
N LEU A 312 3.40 26.12 2.78
CA LEU A 312 4.36 25.89 1.69
C LEU A 312 4.10 26.80 0.48
N LYS A 313 2.83 27.09 0.18
CA LYS A 313 2.44 28.06 -0.86
C LYS A 313 2.99 29.46 -0.55
N GLU A 314 2.85 29.93 0.69
CA GLU A 314 3.37 31.23 1.12
C GLU A 314 4.90 31.28 1.06
N GLU A 315 5.58 30.20 1.47
CA GLU A 315 7.04 30.07 1.41
C GLU A 315 7.54 30.12 -0.04
N ASN A 316 6.89 29.39 -0.97
CA ASN A 316 7.23 29.41 -2.40
C ASN A 316 7.02 30.80 -3.03
N GLY A 317 5.95 31.50 -2.67
CA GLY A 317 5.67 32.85 -3.14
C GLY A 317 6.76 33.85 -2.76
N LYS A 318 7.23 33.79 -1.51
CA LYS A 318 8.33 34.65 -1.01
C LYS A 318 9.67 34.36 -1.70
N ASN A 319 9.97 33.08 -1.94
CA ASN A 319 11.22 32.69 -2.60
C ASN A 319 11.27 33.15 -4.07
N ASN A 320 10.11 33.17 -4.75
CA ASN A 320 10.02 33.66 -6.13
C ASN A 320 10.12 35.19 -6.20
N SER A 321 9.57 35.94 -5.24
CA SER A 321 9.71 37.40 -5.23
C SER A 321 11.15 37.83 -4.96
N VAL A 322 11.87 37.15 -4.06
CA VAL A 322 13.29 37.44 -3.77
C VAL A 322 14.19 37.15 -4.97
N LYS A 323 13.93 36.08 -5.73
CA LYS A 323 14.70 35.78 -6.96
C LYS A 323 14.52 36.83 -8.06
N MET A 324 13.31 37.38 -8.22
CA MET A 324 13.07 38.42 -9.23
C MET A 324 13.74 39.76 -8.89
N GLU A 325 13.91 40.07 -7.61
CA GLU A 325 14.64 41.28 -7.16
C GLU A 325 16.16 41.17 -7.29
N THR A 326 16.73 39.96 -7.26
CA THR A 326 18.18 39.76 -7.39
C THR A 326 18.67 39.65 -8.84
N ASP A 327 17.76 39.35 -9.77
CA ASP A 327 18.04 39.21 -11.21
C ASP A 327 17.68 40.48 -12.02
N SER A 328 17.19 41.54 -11.35
CA SER A 328 16.92 42.87 -11.91
C SER A 328 18.04 43.85 -11.53
#